data_AF-A0A7X2MHT5-F1
#
_entry.id   AF-A0A7X2MHT5-F1
#
_cell.length_a   1.000
_cell.length_b   1.000
_cell.length_c   1.000
_cell.angle_alpha   90.00
_cell.angle_beta   90.00
_cell.angle_gamma   90.00
#
_symmetry.space_group_name_H-M   'P 1'
#
loop_
_entity.id
_entity.type
_entity.pdbx_description
1 polymer ?
#
loop_
_entity_poly.entity_id
_entity_poly.type
_entity_poly.pdbx_seq_one_letter_code
_entity_poly.pdbx_strand_id
1 'polypeptide(L)'
;NVESKDILKGVCDVVVADGFTGNAVLKAIEGTAGTAMHLLKDTIMSAGLLGKIGGLLLKPSIMKIRNKMSASQYGGAVLLG
;
A
#
# COMPACT_ATOMS: atom_id res chain seq x y z
N ASN A 1 -14.68 -18.51 2.43
CA ASN A 1 -14.22 -17.39 3.28
C ASN A 1 -12.82 -16.98 2.85
N VAL A 2 -12.57 -15.67 2.79
CA VAL A 2 -11.27 -15.09 2.45
C VAL A 2 -10.64 -14.57 3.73
N GLU A 3 -9.38 -14.90 3.99
CA GLU A 3 -8.65 -14.34 5.13
C GLU A 3 -8.08 -12.96 4.81
N SER A 4 -8.01 -12.09 5.81
CA SER A 4 -7.57 -10.69 5.64
C SER A 4 -6.17 -10.55 5.05
N LYS A 5 -5.28 -11.51 5.31
CA LYS A 5 -3.90 -11.55 4.78
C LYS A 5 -3.83 -11.86 3.28
N ASP A 6 -4.89 -12.43 2.72
CA ASP A 6 -4.94 -12.88 1.33
C ASP A 6 -5.67 -11.89 0.41
N ILE A 7 -6.30 -10.85 0.98
CA ILE A 7 -7.04 -9.81 0.23
C ILE A 7 -6.16 -9.17 -0.86
N LEU A 8 -4.87 -8.93 -0.59
CA LEU A 8 -3.95 -8.31 -1.54
C LEU A 8 -3.38 -9.30 -2.58
N LYS A 9 -3.69 -10.59 -2.47
CA LYS A 9 -3.18 -11.65 -3.36
C LYS A 9 -4.13 -11.98 -4.52
N GLY A 10 -5.28 -11.30 -4.61
CA GLY A 10 -6.24 -11.52 -5.69
C GLY A 10 -6.95 -12.87 -5.62
N VAL A 11 -7.21 -13.38 -4.40
CA VAL A 11 -7.88 -14.68 -4.21
C VAL A 11 -9.37 -14.68 -4.60
N CYS A 12 -9.95 -13.50 -4.83
CA CYS A 12 -11.32 -13.31 -5.31
C CYS A 12 -11.49 -11.91 -5.94
N ASP A 13 -12.53 -11.75 -6.77
CA ASP A 13 -12.84 -10.47 -7.42
C ASP A 13 -13.62 -9.51 -6.51
N VAL A 14 -14.44 -10.04 -5.59
CA VAL A 14 -15.29 -9.25 -4.68
C VAL A 14 -15.21 -9.80 -3.26
N VAL A 15 -14.86 -8.92 -2.31
CA VAL A 15 -14.89 -9.20 -0.86
C VAL A 15 -16.02 -8.41 -0.24
N VAL A 16 -16.91 -9.09 0.49
CA VAL A 16 -18.01 -8.46 1.22
C VAL A 16 -17.66 -8.42 2.71
N ALA A 17 -17.80 -7.23 3.32
CA ALA A 17 -17.62 -7.00 4.75
C ALA A 17 -18.61 -5.93 5.22
N ASP A 18 -18.92 -5.89 6.52
CA ASP A 18 -19.63 -4.76 7.10
C ASP A 18 -18.78 -3.48 7.02
N GLY A 19 -19.44 -2.31 7.09
CA GLY A 19 -18.76 -1.02 6.94
C GLY A 19 -17.67 -0.75 7.98
N PHE A 20 -17.78 -1.31 9.18
CA PHE A 20 -16.76 -1.16 10.22
C PHE A 20 -15.52 -2.01 9.90
N THR A 21 -15.72 -3.30 9.61
CA THR A 21 -14.63 -4.21 9.24
C THR A 21 -13.96 -3.78 7.94
N GLY A 22 -14.73 -3.40 6.92
CA GLY A 22 -14.21 -2.93 5.64
C GLY A 22 -13.34 -1.67 5.79
N ASN A 23 -13.79 -0.69 6.58
CA ASN A 23 -13.01 0.51 6.85
C ASN A 23 -11.75 0.22 7.68
N ALA A 24 -11.85 -0.63 8.71
CA ALA A 24 -10.71 -1.04 9.52
C ALA A 24 -9.63 -1.73 8.67
N VAL A 25 -10.03 -2.65 7.78
CA VAL A 25 -9.13 -3.35 6.84
C VAL A 25 -8.50 -2.36 5.85
N LEU A 26 -9.29 -1.47 5.25
CA LEU A 26 -8.78 -0.46 4.30
C LEU A 26 -7.73 0.43 4.97
N LYS A 27 -8.02 0.97 6.16
CA LYS A 27 -7.10 1.83 6.90
C LYS A 27 -5.86 1.09 7.40
N ALA A 28 -5.99 -0.18 7.77
CA ALA A 28 -4.84 -1.00 8.15
C ALA A 28 -3.89 -1.22 6.96
N ILE A 29 -4.42 -1.46 5.75
CA ILE A 29 -3.63 -1.60 4.53
C ILE A 29 -2.94 -0.27 4.18
N GLU A 30 -3.67 0.85 4.19
CA GLU A 30 -3.13 2.20 3.92
C GLU A 30 -2.01 2.57 4.92
N GLY A 31 -2.25 2.35 6.22
CA GLY A 31 -1.30 2.62 7.28
C GLY A 31 -0.03 1.78 7.14
N THR A 32 -0.19 0.47 6.94
CA THR A 32 0.94 -0.46 6.76
C THR A 32 1.79 -0.09 5.55
N ALA A 33 1.14 0.21 4.41
CA ALA A 33 1.84 0.64 3.20
C ALA A 33 2.61 1.96 3.42
N GLY A 34 1.99 2.93 4.10
CA GLY A 34 2.61 4.20 4.46
C GLY A 34 3.84 4.02 5.34
N THR A 35 3.70 3.23 6.42
CA THR A 35 4.80 2.93 7.34
C THR A 35 5.94 2.19 6.65
N ALA A 36 5.66 1.19 5.82
CA ALA A 36 6.69 0.46 5.07
C ALA A 36 7.48 1.38 4.12
N MET A 37 6.78 2.28 3.41
CA MET A 37 7.44 3.27 2.54
C MET A 37 8.29 4.27 3.34
N HIS A 38 7.84 4.67 4.53
CA HIS A 38 8.60 5.55 5.41
C HIS A 38 9.90 4.90 5.88
N LEU A 39 9.82 3.68 6.43
CA LEU A 39 11.01 2.94 6.85
C LEU A 39 12.01 2.73 5.71
N LEU A 40 11.52 2.38 4.53
CA LEU A 40 12.37 2.19 3.35
C LEU A 40 13.08 3.49 2.98
N LYS A 41 12.37 4.62 2.98
CA LYS A 41 12.98 5.93 2.73
C LYS A 41 14.02 6.29 3.79
N ASP A 42 13.71 6.10 5.07
CA ASP A 42 14.62 6.43 6.17
C ASP A 42 15.91 5.61 6.11
N THR A 43 15.79 4.32 5.80
CA THR A 43 16.93 3.41 5.66
C THR A 43 17.85 3.85 4.53
N ILE A 44 17.27 4.20 3.37
CA ILE A 44 18.02 4.70 2.20
C ILE A 44 18.71 6.03 2.51
N MET A 45 18.02 6.96 3.19
CA MET A 45 18.58 8.27 3.54
C MET A 45 19.68 8.18 4.59
N SER A 46 19.61 7.19 5.48
CA SER A 46 20.59 6.94 6.54
C SER A 46 21.84 6.20 6.06
N ALA A 47 21.79 5.52 4.92
CA ALA A 47 22.88 4.74 4.34
C ALA A 47 23.98 5.57 3.61
N GLY A 48 24.09 6.87 3.92
CA GLY A 48 25.15 7.74 3.39
C GLY A 48 25.05 8.02 1.89
N LEU A 49 26.18 8.38 1.26
CA LEU A 49 26.23 8.83 -0.14
C LEU A 49 25.83 7.72 -1.13
N LEU A 50 26.31 6.49 -0.88
CA LEU A 50 25.97 5.31 -1.68
C LEU A 50 24.49 4.94 -1.58
N GLY A 51 23.92 4.98 -0.37
CA GLY A 51 22.49 4.77 -0.14
C GLY A 51 21.61 5.75 -0.90
N LYS A 52 21.99 7.04 -0.91
CA LYS A 52 21.27 8.09 -1.65
C LYS A 52 21.31 7.89 -3.16
N ILE A 53 22.46 7.48 -3.72
CA ILE A 53 22.59 7.18 -5.16
C ILE A 53 21.75 5.96 -5.53
N GLY A 54 21.82 4.88 -4.76
CA GLY A 54 20.98 3.70 -4.96
C GLY A 54 19.48 4.03 -4.83
N GLY A 55 19.12 4.84 -3.85
CA GLY A 55 17.76 5.35 -3.67
C GLY A 55 17.25 6.16 -4.86
N LEU A 56 18.11 6.98 -5.48
CA LEU A 56 17.76 7.75 -6.66
C LEU A 56 17.46 6.85 -7.87
N LEU A 57 18.27 5.81 -8.06
CA LEU A 57 18.06 4.80 -9.12
C LEU A 57 16.77 3.99 -8.89
N LEU A 58 16.44 3.68 -7.63
CA LEU A 58 15.26 2.91 -7.25
C LEU A 58 13.98 3.75 -7.14
N LYS A 59 14.10 5.09 -7.01
CA LYS A 59 12.98 6.03 -6.87
C LYS A 59 11.82 5.78 -7.85
N PRO A 60 12.02 5.64 -9.17
CA PRO A 60 10.91 5.40 -10.10
C PRO A 60 10.18 4.08 -9.83
N SER A 61 10.89 3.01 -9.46
CA SER A 61 10.29 1.72 -9.11
C SER A 61 9.51 1.80 -7.79
N ILE A 62 10.07 2.48 -6.79
CA ILE A 62 9.40 2.72 -5.50
C ILE A 62 8.11 3.54 -5.71
N MET A 63 8.14 4.57 -6.58
CA MET A 63 6.95 5.35 -6.91
C MET A 63 5.86 4.51 -7.59
N LYS A 64 6.23 3.57 -8.48
CA LYS A 64 5.27 2.62 -9.07
C LYS A 64 4.60 1.74 -8.01
N ILE A 65 5.37 1.25 -7.03
CA ILE A 65 4.83 0.44 -5.92
C ILE A 65 3.88 1.28 -5.07
N ARG A 66 4.30 2.49 -4.69
CA ARG A 66 3.46 3.42 -3.91
C ARG A 66 2.12 3.69 -4.62
N ASN A 67 2.14 3.90 -5.93
CA ASN A 67 0.92 4.14 -6.70
C ASN A 67 0.00 2.91 -6.67
N LYS A 68 0.55 1.70 -6.86
CA LYS A 68 -0.24 0.45 -6.78
C LYS A 68 -0.85 0.21 -5.39
N MET A 69 -0.21 0.66 -4.31
CA MET A 69 -0.74 0.54 -2.95
C MET A 69 -1.73 1.64 -2.58
N SER A 70 -1.92 2.65 -3.44
CA SER A 70 -2.85 3.74 -3.20
C SER A 70 -4.24 3.36 -3.73
N ALA A 71 -5.19 3.11 -2.81
CA ALA A 71 -6.58 2.81 -3.15
C ALA A 71 -7.26 3.93 -3.99
N SER A 72 -6.73 5.17 -3.92
CA SER A 72 -7.23 6.31 -4.70
C SER A 72 -7.06 6.16 -6.22
N GLN A 73 -6.26 5.20 -6.71
CA GLN A 73 -5.97 5.05 -8.13
C GLN A 73 -7.06 4.32 -8.91
N TYR A 74 -7.91 3.51 -8.26
CA TYR A 74 -8.92 2.67 -8.91
C TYR A 74 -10.33 3.29 -8.91
N GLY A 75 -10.45 4.58 -8.58
CA GLY A 75 -11.74 5.27 -8.40
C GLY A 75 -12.17 5.23 -6.94
N GLY A 76 -12.73 6.34 -6.45
CA GLY A 76 -13.17 6.45 -5.05
C GLY A 76 -14.24 5.42 -4.68
N ALA A 77 -14.50 5.29 -3.38
CA ALA A 77 -15.56 4.41 -2.88
C ALA A 77 -16.90 4.76 -3.55
N VAL A 78 -17.44 3.80 -4.32
CA VAL A 78 -18.77 3.94 -4.91
C VAL A 78 -19.80 3.70 -3.82
N LEU A 79 -20.66 4.69 -3.57
CA LEU A 79 -21.84 4.50 -2.73
C LEU A 79 -22.85 3.66 -3.50
N LEU A 80 -22.85 2.36 -3.25
CA LEU A 80 -23.85 1.42 -3.76
C LEU A 80 -25.06 1.47 -2.81
N GLY A 81 -26.21 1.87 -3.35
CA GLY A 81 -27.49 2.01 -2.67
C GLY A 81 -28.62 2.00 -3.68
#